data_AF-D0LGD6-F1
#
_entry.id   AF-D0LGD6-F1
#
_cell.length_a   1.000
_cell.length_b   1.000
_cell.length_c   1.000
_cell.angle_alpha   90.00
_cell.angle_beta   90.00
_cell.angle_gamma   90.00
#
_symmetry.space_group_name_H-M   'P 1'
#
loop_
_entity.id
_entity.type
_entity.pdbx_description
1 polymer ?
#
loop_
_entity_poly.entity_id
_entity_poly.type
_entity_poly.pdbx_seq_one_letter_code
_entity_poly.pdbx_strand_id
1 'polypeptide(L)'
;MSLALPPVVPLEIWDRAVFGQPLQAWRFRESFPHALAALVRELRALPLASWPLAGGFRSQPEPGRAPAGAWPFDERAGVEHVYLMGGGASEALRAALAPVLPCTLSPEPMFAAAREGARQAGACADLGQTAIKLALRASAAAERLAADASIDIVRTSDYLSWRSARDFTRAPVRDDVHADDYARARASTAAFLGAAVAPLMPAAGETGSLVLALPSELGAAGEPYGCSYCWDSPDRALLADIAAAAGGAAAAFVPVNDAVLAAAAAARDPALPRAGAVLVLTIGFGVGGALLAAPTDAASASAAAASSP
;
A
#
# COMPACT_ATOMS: atom_id res chain seq x y z
N MET A 1 2.92 18.03 4.79
CA MET A 1 2.71 17.23 6.02
C MET A 1 3.55 15.97 5.91
N SER A 2 4.15 15.50 7.02
CA SER A 2 4.87 14.23 7.06
C SER A 2 4.06 13.22 7.88
N LEU A 3 3.92 11.99 7.38
CA LEU A 3 3.22 10.91 8.09
C LEU A 3 4.16 10.30 9.13
N ALA A 4 3.66 10.05 10.34
CA ALA A 4 4.41 9.35 11.38
C ALA A 4 4.32 7.82 11.14
N LEU A 5 5.06 7.35 10.13
CA LEU A 5 5.12 5.93 9.75
C LEU A 5 6.22 5.19 10.54
N PRO A 6 6.04 3.90 10.84
CA PRO A 6 7.13 3.09 11.39
C PRO A 6 8.26 2.93 10.36
N PRO A 7 9.44 2.43 10.77
CA PRO A 7 10.52 2.14 9.84
C PRO A 7 10.08 1.03 8.88
N VAL A 8 9.86 1.40 7.63
CA VAL A 8 9.33 0.53 6.58
C VAL A 8 10.18 0.67 5.32
N VAL A 9 10.44 -0.45 4.66
CA VAL A 9 11.10 -0.49 3.35
C VAL A 9 10.14 -1.09 2.32
N PRO A 10 9.68 -0.33 1.32
CA PRO A 10 8.82 -0.87 0.26
C PRO A 10 9.59 -1.82 -0.66
N LEU A 11 8.90 -2.83 -1.17
CA LEU A 11 9.45 -3.87 -2.03
C LEU A 11 8.68 -3.97 -3.36
N GLU A 12 9.40 -4.26 -4.44
CA GLU A 12 8.84 -4.58 -5.76
C GLU A 12 8.96 -6.09 -6.03
N ILE A 13 7.91 -6.83 -5.68
CA ILE A 13 7.92 -8.31 -5.74
C ILE A 13 7.01 -8.90 -6.83
N TRP A 14 6.18 -8.07 -7.46
CA TRP A 14 5.13 -8.54 -8.39
C TRP A 14 5.68 -9.05 -9.73
N ASP A 15 6.85 -8.56 -10.18
CA ASP A 15 7.52 -9.00 -11.41
C ASP A 15 8.63 -10.03 -11.17
N ARG A 16 8.88 -10.42 -9.91
CA ARG A 16 9.83 -11.48 -9.56
C ARG A 16 9.43 -12.81 -10.20
N ALA A 17 10.38 -13.46 -10.86
CA ALA A 17 10.16 -14.73 -11.50
C ALA A 17 10.01 -15.85 -10.46
N VAL A 18 8.93 -16.62 -10.58
CA VAL A 18 8.66 -17.83 -9.81
C VAL A 18 8.29 -18.93 -10.80
N PHE A 19 9.00 -20.05 -10.76
CA PHE A 19 8.87 -21.14 -11.74
C PHE A 19 8.92 -20.66 -13.20
N GLY A 20 9.80 -19.70 -13.49
CA GLY A 20 10.02 -19.16 -14.84
C GLY A 20 8.98 -18.15 -15.33
N GLN A 21 8.03 -17.72 -14.50
CA GLN A 21 7.03 -16.69 -14.85
C GLN A 21 6.97 -15.61 -13.77
N PRO A 22 6.72 -14.33 -14.10
CA PRO A 22 6.57 -13.29 -13.09
C PRO A 22 5.41 -13.63 -12.14
N LEU A 23 5.52 -13.30 -10.85
CA LEU A 23 4.51 -13.62 -9.83
C LEU A 23 3.10 -13.18 -10.26
N GLN A 24 2.98 -12.01 -10.88
CA GLN A 24 1.71 -11.51 -11.38
C GLN A 24 1.00 -12.42 -12.42
N ALA A 25 1.72 -13.29 -13.13
CA ALA A 25 1.12 -14.23 -14.09
C ALA A 25 0.36 -15.38 -13.39
N TRP A 26 0.58 -15.56 -12.09
CA TRP A 26 -0.05 -16.59 -11.29
C TRP A 26 -1.36 -16.12 -10.66
N ARG A 27 -1.63 -14.81 -10.59
CA ARG A 27 -2.69 -14.19 -9.77
C ARG A 27 -4.11 -14.76 -9.93
N PHE A 28 -4.44 -15.29 -11.10
CA PHE A 28 -5.77 -15.87 -11.39
C PHE A 28 -5.77 -17.40 -11.42
N ARG A 29 -4.64 -18.03 -11.10
CA ARG A 29 -4.50 -19.48 -11.08
C ARG A 29 -4.74 -20.00 -9.67
N GLU A 30 -5.36 -21.18 -9.56
CA GLU A 30 -5.51 -21.90 -8.28
C GLU A 30 -4.16 -22.18 -7.61
N SER A 31 -3.08 -22.26 -8.39
CA SER A 31 -1.71 -22.44 -7.91
C SER A 31 -1.05 -21.17 -7.37
N PHE A 32 -1.72 -20.01 -7.39
CA PHE A 32 -1.18 -18.75 -6.88
C PHE A 32 -0.61 -18.85 -5.44
N PRO A 33 -1.31 -19.47 -4.45
CA PRO A 33 -0.75 -19.62 -3.11
C PRO A 33 0.58 -20.36 -3.07
N HIS A 34 0.75 -21.37 -3.93
CA HIS A 34 2.01 -22.14 -4.03
C HIS A 34 3.13 -21.31 -4.64
N ALA A 35 2.83 -20.52 -5.67
CA ALA A 35 3.80 -19.59 -6.27
C ALA A 35 4.24 -18.52 -5.27
N LEU A 36 3.30 -17.93 -4.52
CA LEU A 36 3.63 -16.95 -3.48
C LEU A 36 4.52 -17.56 -2.38
N ALA A 37 4.19 -18.76 -1.91
CA ALA A 37 5.00 -19.46 -0.91
C ALA A 37 6.40 -19.83 -1.43
N ALA A 38 6.54 -20.16 -2.72
CA ALA A 38 7.84 -20.37 -3.35
C ALA A 38 8.68 -19.10 -3.37
N LEU A 39 8.08 -17.95 -3.73
CA LEU A 39 8.77 -16.66 -3.67
C LEU A 39 9.22 -16.31 -2.26
N VAL A 40 8.36 -16.45 -1.26
CA VAL A 40 8.72 -16.14 0.15
C VAL A 40 9.87 -17.03 0.62
N ARG A 41 9.90 -18.30 0.20
CA ARG A 41 11.02 -19.21 0.51
C ARG A 41 12.33 -18.75 -0.14
N GLU A 42 12.28 -18.31 -1.39
CA GLU A 42 13.43 -17.75 -2.09
C GLU A 42 13.92 -16.48 -1.40
N LEU A 43 13.04 -15.52 -1.14
CA LEU A 43 13.37 -14.27 -0.46
C LEU A 43 13.98 -14.49 0.92
N ARG A 44 13.45 -15.45 1.69
CA ARG A 44 14.00 -15.83 3.00
C ARG A 44 15.43 -16.38 2.93
N ALA A 45 15.81 -17.02 1.83
CA ALA A 45 17.15 -17.55 1.63
C ALA A 45 18.17 -16.46 1.24
N LEU A 46 17.70 -15.25 0.94
CA LEU A 46 18.51 -14.12 0.52
C LEU A 46 18.74 -13.13 1.68
N PRO A 47 19.93 -12.53 1.81
CA PRO A 47 20.14 -11.40 2.72
C PRO A 47 19.15 -10.26 2.39
N LEU A 48 18.64 -9.55 3.39
CA LEU A 48 17.65 -8.49 3.17
C LEU A 48 18.19 -7.38 2.23
N ALA A 49 19.50 -7.12 2.27
CA ALA A 49 20.16 -6.15 1.39
C ALA A 49 20.07 -6.48 -0.11
N SER A 50 19.78 -7.74 -0.49
CA SER A 50 19.60 -8.15 -1.89
C SER A 50 18.13 -8.20 -2.33
N TRP A 51 17.19 -7.75 -1.49
CA TRP A 51 15.77 -7.75 -1.82
C TRP A 51 15.43 -6.66 -2.85
N PRO A 52 14.40 -6.86 -3.68
CA PRO A 52 14.02 -5.90 -4.69
C PRO A 52 13.31 -4.69 -4.06
N LEU A 53 14.03 -3.58 -3.92
CA LEU A 53 13.51 -2.34 -3.33
C LEU A 53 12.67 -1.53 -4.35
N ALA A 54 11.59 -0.90 -3.88
CA ALA A 54 10.85 0.10 -4.68
C ALA A 54 11.61 1.44 -4.66
N GLY A 55 11.72 2.11 -5.82
CA GLY A 55 12.28 3.47 -5.92
C GLY A 55 13.48 3.64 -6.87
N GLY A 56 13.77 2.67 -7.75
CA GLY A 56 14.89 2.75 -8.70
C GLY A 56 15.90 1.60 -8.62
N PHE A 57 15.45 0.35 -8.74
CA PHE A 57 16.32 -0.83 -8.94
C PHE A 57 15.98 -1.64 -10.20
N ARG A 58 15.40 -1.01 -11.24
CA ARG A 58 15.43 -1.58 -12.61
C ARG A 58 16.78 -1.40 -13.29
N SER A 59 17.64 -0.53 -12.80
CA SER A 59 19.08 -0.76 -12.89
C SER A 59 19.45 -1.66 -11.72
N GLN A 60 20.24 -2.69 -11.96
CA GLN A 60 21.00 -3.34 -10.88
C GLN A 60 21.55 -2.29 -9.91
N PRO A 61 21.75 -2.60 -8.62
CA PRO A 61 22.59 -1.72 -7.80
C PRO A 61 23.85 -1.49 -8.61
N GLU A 62 24.20 -0.24 -8.93
CA GLU A 62 25.60 -0.01 -9.22
C GLU A 62 26.36 -0.57 -8.01
N PRO A 63 27.32 -1.48 -8.22
CA PRO A 63 28.04 -2.09 -7.12
C PRO A 63 28.58 -0.99 -6.20
N GLY A 64 28.05 -0.90 -4.98
CA GLY A 64 28.51 0.05 -3.96
C GLY A 64 27.63 1.27 -3.66
N ARG A 65 26.46 1.46 -4.29
CA ARG A 65 25.54 2.54 -3.89
C ARG A 65 24.40 2.01 -3.01
N ALA A 66 24.61 2.05 -1.69
CA ALA A 66 23.53 1.85 -0.73
C ALA A 66 22.42 2.90 -0.97
N PRO A 67 21.13 2.54 -0.76
CA PRO A 67 20.04 3.50 -0.82
C PRO A 67 20.37 4.70 0.09
N ALA A 68 20.03 5.90 -0.34
CA ALA A 68 20.26 7.12 0.43
C ALA A 68 19.31 7.15 1.64
N GLY A 69 19.72 6.47 2.71
CA GLY A 69 18.98 6.29 3.96
C GLY A 69 19.59 5.13 4.74
N ALA A 70 19.70 5.25 6.06
CA ALA A 70 20.17 4.15 6.90
C ALA A 70 19.19 2.97 6.76
N TRP A 71 19.67 1.85 6.26
CA TRP A 71 18.94 0.59 6.24
C TRP A 71 18.49 0.28 7.68
N PRO A 72 17.17 0.26 7.99
CA PRO A 72 16.71 0.22 9.38
C PRO A 72 16.77 -1.19 9.98
N PHE A 73 17.29 -2.17 9.24
CA PHE A 73 17.41 -3.55 9.66
C PHE A 73 18.88 -3.91 9.89
N ASP A 74 19.14 -4.86 10.77
CA ASP A 74 20.40 -5.58 10.74
C ASP A 74 20.47 -6.38 9.43
N GLU A 75 21.53 -6.23 8.64
CA GLU A 75 21.71 -6.96 7.38
C GLU A 75 21.74 -8.49 7.58
N ARG A 76 22.01 -8.94 8.81
CA ARG A 76 21.96 -10.34 9.22
C ARG A 76 20.57 -10.79 9.68
N ALA A 77 19.66 -9.87 9.96
CA ALA A 77 18.30 -10.21 10.35
C ALA A 77 17.56 -10.82 9.16
N GLY A 78 16.86 -11.93 9.41
CA GLY A 78 15.95 -12.52 8.44
C GLY A 78 14.53 -11.98 8.60
N VAL A 79 13.67 -12.29 7.62
CA VAL A 79 12.23 -12.18 7.83
C VAL A 79 11.76 -13.32 8.73
N GLU A 80 11.08 -12.96 9.81
CA GLU A 80 10.61 -13.91 10.82
C GLU A 80 9.11 -14.19 10.69
N HIS A 81 8.36 -13.30 10.04
CA HIS A 81 6.91 -13.37 9.97
C HIS A 81 6.38 -12.81 8.65
N VAL A 82 5.25 -13.35 8.18
CA VAL A 82 4.50 -12.81 7.04
C VAL A 82 3.16 -12.27 7.53
N TYR A 83 2.81 -11.05 7.14
CA TYR A 83 1.51 -10.44 7.41
C TYR A 83 0.75 -10.22 6.12
N LEU A 84 -0.45 -10.80 6.00
CA LEU A 84 -1.28 -10.73 4.81
C LEU A 84 -2.38 -9.68 4.95
N MET A 85 -2.47 -8.80 3.95
CA MET A 85 -3.47 -7.75 3.83
C MET A 85 -3.96 -7.62 2.38
N GLY A 86 -4.98 -6.78 2.16
CA GLY A 86 -5.58 -6.53 0.85
C GLY A 86 -6.81 -7.38 0.59
N GLY A 87 -7.60 -6.98 -0.40
CA GLY A 87 -8.89 -7.62 -0.71
C GLY A 87 -8.80 -9.06 -1.23
N GLY A 88 -7.62 -9.51 -1.65
CA GLY A 88 -7.35 -10.89 -2.05
C GLY A 88 -6.66 -11.73 -0.97
N ALA A 89 -6.34 -11.16 0.20
CA ALA A 89 -5.76 -11.93 1.30
C ALA A 89 -6.80 -12.93 1.83
N SER A 90 -6.37 -14.17 2.04
CA SER A 90 -7.27 -15.27 2.35
C SER A 90 -6.60 -16.34 3.21
N GLU A 91 -7.44 -17.18 3.80
CA GLU A 91 -7.00 -18.32 4.60
C GLU A 91 -6.19 -19.33 3.78
N ALA A 92 -6.51 -19.52 2.50
CA ALA A 92 -5.74 -20.37 1.60
C ALA A 92 -4.30 -19.87 1.41
N LEU A 93 -4.11 -18.55 1.30
CA LEU A 93 -2.78 -17.94 1.22
C LEU A 93 -2.02 -18.10 2.54
N ARG A 94 -2.70 -17.86 3.68
CA ARG A 94 -2.11 -18.05 5.01
C ARG A 94 -1.64 -19.50 5.20
N ALA A 95 -2.48 -20.46 4.86
CA ALA A 95 -2.18 -21.89 4.96
C ALA A 95 -1.02 -22.32 4.06
N ALA A 96 -0.93 -21.77 2.83
CA ALA A 96 0.19 -22.05 1.93
C ALA A 96 1.53 -21.46 2.42
N LEU A 97 1.49 -20.33 3.13
CA LEU A 97 2.67 -19.64 3.66
C LEU A 97 3.14 -20.17 5.02
N ALA A 98 2.23 -20.70 5.85
CA ALA A 98 2.54 -21.19 7.19
C ALA A 98 3.69 -22.23 7.25
N PRO A 99 3.88 -23.14 6.28
CA PRO A 99 5.04 -24.04 6.25
C PRO A 99 6.37 -23.34 5.95
N VAL A 100 6.35 -22.11 5.43
CA VAL A 100 7.55 -21.32 5.10
C VAL A 100 7.94 -20.44 6.26
N LEU A 101 6.99 -19.69 6.83
CA LEU A 101 7.15 -18.78 7.96
C LEU A 101 5.83 -18.66 8.74
N PRO A 102 5.88 -18.33 10.04
CA PRO A 102 4.72 -17.82 10.75
C PRO A 102 3.97 -16.76 9.92
N CYS A 103 2.66 -16.95 9.78
CA CYS A 103 1.85 -16.13 8.89
C CYS A 103 0.55 -15.71 9.57
N THR A 104 0.32 -14.40 9.63
CA THR A 104 -0.92 -13.80 10.14
C THR A 104 -1.72 -13.24 8.99
N LEU A 105 -3.02 -13.54 8.96
CA LEU A 105 -3.99 -12.83 8.13
C LEU A 105 -4.57 -11.69 8.97
N SER A 106 -4.53 -10.47 8.45
CA SER A 106 -5.14 -9.32 9.13
C SER A 106 -6.63 -9.60 9.45
N PRO A 107 -7.14 -9.21 10.63
CA PRO A 107 -8.55 -9.38 10.96
C PRO A 107 -9.48 -8.55 10.06
N GLU A 108 -8.97 -7.47 9.46
CA GLU A 108 -9.71 -6.57 8.57
C GLU A 108 -8.91 -6.27 7.30
N PRO A 109 -8.58 -7.30 6.49
CA PRO A 109 -7.55 -7.20 5.48
C PRO A 109 -7.88 -6.17 4.38
N MET A 110 -9.17 -5.89 4.17
CA MET A 110 -9.63 -4.96 3.14
C MET A 110 -9.40 -3.47 3.50
N PHE A 111 -9.60 -3.09 4.77
CA PHE A 111 -9.67 -1.67 5.17
C PHE A 111 -8.55 -1.23 6.11
N ALA A 112 -7.76 -2.14 6.67
CA ALA A 112 -6.73 -1.81 7.66
C ALA A 112 -5.73 -0.73 7.17
N ALA A 113 -5.25 -0.84 5.93
CA ALA A 113 -4.35 0.17 5.34
C ALA A 113 -5.03 1.54 5.22
N ALA A 114 -6.22 1.61 4.61
CA ALA A 114 -6.94 2.86 4.45
C ALA A 114 -7.25 3.52 5.82
N ARG A 115 -7.66 2.73 6.82
CA ARG A 115 -7.91 3.23 8.19
C ARG A 115 -6.64 3.78 8.84
N GLU A 116 -5.51 3.13 8.63
CA GLU A 116 -4.22 3.65 9.09
C GLU A 116 -3.88 5.01 8.43
N GLY A 117 -4.15 5.19 7.13
CA GLY A 117 -3.98 6.49 6.48
C GLY A 117 -4.92 7.55 7.05
N ALA A 118 -6.19 7.20 7.26
CA ALA A 118 -7.18 8.10 7.86
C ALA A 118 -6.84 8.45 9.31
N ARG A 119 -6.18 7.56 10.06
CA ARG A 119 -5.67 7.86 11.40
C ARG A 119 -4.60 8.95 11.38
N GLN A 120 -3.77 8.97 10.34
CA GLN A 120 -2.65 9.92 10.21
C GLN A 120 -3.11 11.29 9.71
N ALA A 121 -4.10 11.35 8.81
CA ALA A 121 -4.50 12.58 8.10
C ALA A 121 -6.00 12.93 8.20
N GLY A 122 -6.80 12.14 8.91
CA GLY A 122 -8.26 12.25 8.96
C GLY A 122 -8.99 11.51 7.85
N ALA A 123 -8.43 11.48 6.64
CA ALA A 123 -9.01 10.82 5.47
C ALA A 123 -7.95 10.08 4.65
N CYS A 124 -8.35 8.97 4.02
CA CYS A 124 -7.48 8.20 3.14
C CYS A 124 -8.25 7.53 2.01
N ALA A 125 -7.67 7.53 0.81
CA ALA A 125 -8.07 6.67 -0.29
C ALA A 125 -6.92 5.72 -0.67
N ASP A 126 -7.13 4.42 -0.44
CA ASP A 126 -6.29 3.35 -0.99
C ASP A 126 -6.79 3.06 -2.40
N LEU A 127 -5.99 3.46 -3.39
CA LEU A 127 -6.32 3.36 -4.81
C LEU A 127 -5.97 1.97 -5.37
N GLY A 128 -6.25 0.90 -4.62
CA GLY A 128 -5.92 -0.45 -5.06
C GLY A 128 -6.62 -0.86 -6.37
N GLN A 129 -5.94 -1.71 -7.12
CA GLN A 129 -6.25 -2.01 -8.53
C GLN A 129 -7.56 -2.78 -8.78
N THR A 130 -8.21 -3.35 -7.76
CA THR A 130 -9.52 -4.02 -7.90
C THR A 130 -10.68 -3.16 -7.39
N ALA A 131 -10.37 -2.21 -6.50
CA ALA A 131 -11.32 -1.30 -5.90
C ALA A 131 -10.59 -0.28 -5.04
N ILE A 132 -11.20 0.90 -4.96
CA ILE A 132 -10.77 2.00 -4.12
C ILE A 132 -11.36 1.78 -2.73
N LYS A 133 -10.52 1.74 -1.69
CA LYS A 133 -10.96 1.66 -0.30
C LYS A 133 -10.79 3.01 0.33
N LEU A 134 -11.88 3.53 0.87
CA LEU A 134 -11.97 4.88 1.38
C LEU A 134 -12.21 4.77 2.88
N ALA A 135 -11.48 5.57 3.65
CA ALA A 135 -11.62 5.62 5.08
C ALA A 135 -11.61 7.07 5.55
N LEU A 136 -12.49 7.35 6.50
CA LEU A 136 -12.67 8.67 7.10
C LEU A 136 -12.79 8.50 8.61
N ARG A 137 -11.99 9.23 9.37
CA ARG A 137 -12.10 9.28 10.82
C ARG A 137 -13.43 9.91 11.22
N ALA A 138 -14.07 9.35 12.25
CA ALA A 138 -15.34 9.85 12.78
C ALA A 138 -15.23 11.36 13.09
N SER A 139 -16.12 12.13 12.46
CA SER A 139 -16.14 13.60 12.45
C SER A 139 -17.50 14.09 12.00
N ALA A 140 -17.76 15.40 12.09
CA ALA A 140 -18.99 15.98 11.54
C ALA A 140 -19.10 15.78 10.02
N ALA A 141 -17.99 15.84 9.28
CA ALA A 141 -17.94 15.49 7.87
C ALA A 141 -18.33 14.03 7.62
N ALA A 142 -17.85 13.12 8.48
CA ALA A 142 -18.17 11.71 8.39
C ALA A 142 -19.68 11.47 8.54
N GLU A 143 -20.34 12.10 9.51
CA GLU A 143 -21.79 11.93 9.70
C GLU A 143 -22.63 12.45 8.52
N ARG A 144 -22.19 13.54 7.87
CA ARG A 144 -22.85 14.03 6.65
C ARG A 144 -22.74 13.02 5.52
N LEU A 145 -21.55 12.47 5.29
CA LEU A 145 -21.34 11.44 4.27
C LEU A 145 -22.17 10.20 4.56
N ALA A 146 -22.29 9.85 5.84
CA ALA A 146 -22.97 8.65 6.27
C ALA A 146 -24.50 8.72 6.22
N ALA A 147 -25.05 9.91 5.97
CA ALA A 147 -26.45 10.13 5.65
C ALA A 147 -26.75 9.89 4.15
N ASP A 148 -25.73 9.75 3.30
CA ASP A 148 -25.88 9.40 1.90
C ASP A 148 -26.15 7.89 1.77
N ALA A 149 -27.42 7.54 1.53
CA ALA A 149 -27.86 6.16 1.41
C ALA A 149 -27.34 5.44 0.15
N SER A 150 -26.68 6.14 -0.78
CA SER A 150 -26.09 5.53 -1.98
C SER A 150 -24.75 4.82 -1.72
N ILE A 151 -24.17 5.00 -0.53
CA ILE A 151 -22.87 4.43 -0.17
C ILE A 151 -23.06 3.36 0.91
N ASP A 152 -22.63 2.13 0.61
CA ASP A 152 -22.57 1.05 1.60
C ASP A 152 -21.37 1.27 2.53
N ILE A 153 -21.64 1.79 3.73
CA ILE A 153 -20.62 2.21 4.70
C ILE A 153 -20.51 1.19 5.83
N VAL A 154 -19.30 0.68 6.03
CA VAL A 154 -18.89 -0.06 7.23
C VAL A 154 -18.49 0.95 8.31
N ARG A 155 -19.24 0.97 9.41
CA ARG A 155 -18.96 1.83 10.56
C ARG A 155 -18.25 1.08 11.69
N THR A 156 -17.27 1.74 12.27
CA THR A 156 -16.65 1.37 13.56
C THR A 156 -16.75 2.56 14.51
N SER A 157 -16.28 2.41 15.76
CA SER A 157 -16.21 3.53 16.72
C SER A 157 -15.45 4.73 16.18
N ASP A 158 -14.38 4.49 15.42
CA ASP A 158 -13.40 5.51 15.07
C ASP A 158 -13.40 5.89 13.59
N TYR A 159 -14.00 5.05 12.73
CA TYR A 159 -13.93 5.21 11.28
C TYR A 159 -15.22 4.84 10.57
N LEU A 160 -15.46 5.55 9.48
CA LEU A 160 -16.32 5.13 8.38
C LEU A 160 -15.42 4.59 7.27
N SER A 161 -15.79 3.47 6.68
CA SER A 161 -15.05 2.88 5.57
C SER A 161 -16.00 2.35 4.52
N TRP A 162 -15.66 2.53 3.25
CA TRP A 162 -16.45 1.99 2.15
C TRP A 162 -15.57 1.69 0.95
N ARG A 163 -16.14 0.95 0.01
CA ARG A 163 -15.45 0.50 -1.19
C ARG A 163 -16.14 1.08 -2.42
N SER A 164 -15.36 1.66 -3.32
CA SER A 164 -15.78 1.96 -4.68
C SER A 164 -15.20 0.91 -5.63
N ALA A 165 -16.06 0.14 -6.29
CA ALA A 165 -15.62 -0.87 -7.25
C ALA A 165 -14.90 -0.20 -8.44
N ARG A 166 -13.84 -0.84 -8.95
CA ARG A 166 -13.18 -0.36 -10.16
C ARG A 166 -14.14 -0.47 -11.34
N ASP A 167 -14.39 0.65 -12.01
CA ASP A 167 -15.04 0.66 -13.32
C ASP A 167 -13.99 0.39 -14.38
N PHE A 168 -13.96 -0.84 -14.92
CA PHE A 168 -12.98 -1.23 -15.94
C PHE A 168 -13.18 -0.52 -17.29
N THR A 169 -14.33 0.08 -17.55
CA THR A 169 -14.55 0.91 -18.74
C THR A 169 -13.83 2.24 -18.58
N ARG A 170 -13.90 2.84 -17.38
CA ARG A 170 -13.30 4.15 -17.10
C ARG A 170 -11.84 4.05 -16.67
N ALA A 171 -11.45 2.99 -15.99
CA ALA A 171 -10.10 2.73 -15.53
C ALA A 171 -9.66 1.32 -16.00
N PRO A 172 -9.44 1.10 -17.30
CA PRO A 172 -9.05 -0.21 -17.83
C PRO A 172 -7.70 -0.67 -17.31
N VAL A 173 -7.45 -1.98 -17.38
CA VAL A 173 -6.13 -2.57 -17.07
C VAL A 173 -5.18 -2.22 -18.21
N ARG A 174 -4.00 -1.69 -17.88
CA ARG A 174 -3.02 -1.20 -18.87
C ARG A 174 -2.70 -2.21 -19.96
N ASP A 175 -2.51 -3.48 -19.59
CA ASP A 175 -2.15 -4.56 -20.52
C ASP A 175 -3.25 -4.85 -21.56
N ASP A 176 -4.49 -4.45 -21.27
CA ASP A 176 -5.65 -4.65 -22.15
C ASP A 176 -5.92 -3.44 -23.07
N VAL A 177 -5.13 -2.36 -22.95
CA VAL A 177 -5.32 -1.13 -23.74
C VAL A 177 -4.30 -1.05 -24.87
N HIS A 178 -4.77 -0.73 -26.08
CA HIS A 178 -3.90 -0.47 -27.23
C HIS A 178 -3.07 0.80 -27.00
N ALA A 179 -1.81 0.81 -27.46
CA ALA A 179 -0.90 1.93 -27.20
C ALA A 179 -1.45 3.30 -27.66
N ASP A 180 -2.14 3.34 -28.80
CA ASP A 180 -2.76 4.57 -29.34
C ASP A 180 -3.87 5.15 -28.43
N ASP A 181 -4.43 4.34 -27.54
CA ASP A 181 -5.52 4.72 -26.64
C ASP A 181 -5.03 5.07 -25.23
N TYR A 182 -3.73 4.98 -24.94
CA TYR A 182 -3.18 5.21 -23.59
C TYR A 182 -3.51 6.59 -23.04
N ALA A 183 -3.37 7.66 -23.81
CA ALA A 183 -3.69 9.00 -23.34
C ALA A 183 -5.17 9.14 -22.92
N ARG A 184 -6.08 8.55 -23.70
CA ARG A 184 -7.53 8.54 -23.39
C ARG A 184 -7.81 7.70 -22.14
N ALA A 185 -7.24 6.51 -22.05
CA ALA A 185 -7.40 5.62 -20.90
C ALA A 185 -6.83 6.24 -19.61
N ARG A 186 -5.71 6.95 -19.70
CA ARG A 186 -5.09 7.71 -18.61
C ARG A 186 -6.03 8.78 -18.09
N ALA A 187 -6.53 9.65 -18.97
CA ALA A 187 -7.46 10.72 -18.58
C ALA A 187 -8.75 10.17 -17.96
N SER A 188 -9.31 9.12 -18.56
CA SER A 188 -10.49 8.43 -18.03
C SER A 188 -10.23 7.82 -16.65
N THR A 189 -9.04 7.23 -16.44
CA THR A 189 -8.63 6.67 -15.14
C THR A 189 -8.53 7.76 -14.08
N ALA A 190 -7.88 8.89 -14.37
CA ALA A 190 -7.77 10.01 -13.44
C ALA A 190 -9.15 10.57 -13.05
N ALA A 191 -10.07 10.70 -14.02
CA ALA A 191 -11.44 11.13 -13.76
C ALA A 191 -12.24 10.13 -12.90
N PHE A 192 -12.05 8.82 -13.10
CA PHE A 192 -12.64 7.79 -12.25
C PHE A 192 -12.12 7.88 -10.81
N LEU A 193 -10.80 7.96 -10.64
CA LEU A 193 -10.17 8.06 -9.32
C LEU A 193 -10.58 9.35 -8.60
N GLY A 194 -10.60 10.48 -9.30
CA GLY A 194 -11.08 11.76 -8.75
C GLY A 194 -12.52 11.68 -8.26
N ALA A 195 -13.42 11.08 -9.05
CA ALA A 195 -14.80 10.86 -8.65
C ALA A 195 -14.93 9.94 -7.41
N ALA A 196 -14.07 8.92 -7.29
CA ALA A 196 -14.05 8.04 -6.12
C ALA A 196 -13.52 8.75 -4.86
N VAL A 197 -12.58 9.69 -5.00
CA VAL A 197 -11.97 10.45 -3.89
C VAL A 197 -12.81 11.66 -3.49
N ALA A 198 -13.62 12.22 -4.39
CA ALA A 198 -14.43 13.43 -4.16
C ALA A 198 -15.18 13.45 -2.82
N PRO A 199 -15.82 12.36 -2.33
CA PRO A 199 -16.53 12.38 -1.06
C PRO A 199 -15.64 12.62 0.16
N LEU A 200 -14.32 12.38 0.07
CA LEU A 200 -13.36 12.65 1.14
C LEU A 200 -12.86 14.10 1.16
N MET A 201 -13.04 14.86 0.08
CA MET A 201 -12.49 16.21 -0.07
C MET A 201 -12.97 17.21 1.00
N PRO A 202 -14.26 17.20 1.42
CA PRO A 202 -14.69 18.07 2.51
C PRO A 202 -13.93 17.81 3.82
N ALA A 203 -13.69 16.54 4.15
CA ALA A 203 -12.93 16.16 5.35
C ALA A 203 -11.45 16.55 5.23
N ALA A 204 -10.86 16.39 4.05
CA ALA A 204 -9.50 16.86 3.77
C ALA A 204 -9.36 18.37 3.95
N GLY A 205 -10.41 19.14 3.69
CA GLY A 205 -10.46 20.58 3.97
C GLY A 205 -10.45 20.91 5.46
N GLU A 206 -11.06 20.06 6.31
CA GLU A 206 -11.06 20.21 7.77
C GLU A 206 -9.70 19.83 8.39
N THR A 207 -9.03 18.80 7.86
CA THR A 207 -7.75 18.29 8.40
C THR A 207 -6.51 18.82 7.69
N GLY A 208 -6.69 19.50 6.55
CA GLY A 208 -5.62 20.04 5.71
C GLY A 208 -4.90 19.01 4.84
N SER A 209 -5.28 17.72 4.89
CA SER A 209 -4.66 16.68 4.05
C SER A 209 -5.50 15.42 3.88
N LEU A 210 -5.20 14.65 2.83
CA LEU A 210 -5.79 13.37 2.49
C LEU A 210 -4.66 12.43 2.04
N VAL A 211 -4.57 11.25 2.64
CA VAL A 211 -3.59 10.24 2.22
C VAL A 211 -4.09 9.54 0.96
N LEU A 212 -3.26 9.49 -0.08
CA LEU A 212 -3.49 8.67 -1.27
C LEU A 212 -2.52 7.49 -1.27
N ALA A 213 -3.03 6.31 -0.90
CA ALA A 213 -2.27 5.07 -1.00
C ALA A 213 -2.28 4.58 -2.46
N LEU A 214 -1.13 4.56 -3.10
CA LEU A 214 -0.95 4.26 -4.51
C LEU A 214 -0.38 2.85 -4.69
N PRO A 215 -0.93 2.03 -5.59
CA PRO A 215 -0.45 0.67 -5.86
C PRO A 215 0.74 0.69 -6.83
N SER A 216 1.72 1.53 -6.56
CA SER A 216 2.90 1.73 -7.40
C SER A 216 4.09 2.20 -6.57
N GLU A 217 5.28 2.00 -7.13
CA GLU A 217 6.47 2.76 -6.74
C GLU A 217 6.18 4.27 -6.81
N LEU A 218 6.81 5.03 -5.90
CA LEU A 218 6.77 6.49 -5.86
C LEU A 218 8.18 7.05 -6.02
N GLY A 219 8.32 8.09 -6.84
CA GLY A 219 9.56 8.86 -6.94
C GLY A 219 9.80 9.74 -5.72
N ALA A 220 10.96 10.40 -5.70
CA ALA A 220 11.38 11.26 -4.59
C ALA A 220 10.43 12.45 -4.34
N ALA A 221 9.70 12.91 -5.35
CA ALA A 221 8.69 13.97 -5.21
C ALA A 221 7.26 13.40 -5.05
N GLY A 222 7.12 12.09 -4.87
CA GLY A 222 5.83 11.40 -4.76
C GLY A 222 5.17 11.10 -6.10
N GLU A 223 5.89 11.23 -7.22
CA GLU A 223 5.36 10.90 -8.54
C GLU A 223 5.15 9.38 -8.68
N PRO A 224 3.95 8.91 -9.04
CA PRO A 224 3.68 7.49 -9.22
C PRO A 224 4.37 6.94 -10.48
N TYR A 225 4.95 5.76 -10.34
CA TYR A 225 5.44 4.95 -11.45
C TYR A 225 4.35 4.00 -11.98
N GLY A 226 4.66 3.31 -13.06
CA GLY A 226 3.72 2.42 -13.73
C GLY A 226 3.14 1.33 -12.81
N CYS A 227 1.86 1.04 -13.01
CA CYS A 227 1.18 -0.10 -12.40
C CYS A 227 0.11 -0.63 -13.38
N SER A 228 -0.89 -1.38 -12.92
CA SER A 228 -1.97 -1.88 -13.79
C SER A 228 -3.00 -0.81 -14.21
N TYR A 229 -2.90 0.41 -13.69
CA TYR A 229 -3.62 1.58 -14.21
C TYR A 229 -2.91 2.17 -15.44
N CYS A 230 -3.67 2.88 -16.27
CA CYS A 230 -3.18 3.43 -17.53
C CYS A 230 -2.47 4.79 -17.37
N TRP A 231 -1.63 5.00 -16.35
CA TRP A 231 -0.87 6.25 -16.21
C TRP A 231 0.58 6.13 -16.65
N ASP A 232 1.23 7.25 -16.94
CA ASP A 232 2.63 7.29 -17.38
C ASP A 232 3.59 6.83 -16.28
N SER A 233 4.83 6.48 -16.65
CA SER A 233 5.83 6.02 -15.69
C SER A 233 7.14 6.80 -15.86
N PRO A 234 7.44 7.77 -14.99
CA PRO A 234 6.57 8.34 -13.94
C PRO A 234 5.51 9.32 -14.47
N ASP A 235 4.37 9.46 -13.77
CA ASP A 235 3.31 10.43 -14.09
C ASP A 235 3.28 11.57 -13.07
N ARG A 236 3.94 12.69 -13.41
CA ARG A 236 4.03 13.88 -12.53
C ARG A 236 2.71 14.66 -12.43
N ALA A 237 1.78 14.46 -13.36
CA ALA A 237 0.52 15.21 -13.41
C ALA A 237 -0.64 14.48 -12.70
N LEU A 238 -0.51 13.18 -12.45
CA LEU A 238 -1.62 12.33 -12.00
C LEU A 238 -2.32 12.86 -10.75
N LEU A 239 -1.57 13.25 -9.72
CA LEU A 239 -2.17 13.74 -8.47
C LEU A 239 -2.95 15.04 -8.69
N ALA A 240 -2.46 15.91 -9.57
CA ALA A 240 -3.15 17.15 -9.92
C ALA A 240 -4.44 16.87 -10.68
N ASP A 241 -4.43 15.92 -11.62
CA ASP A 241 -5.60 15.58 -12.41
C ASP A 241 -6.67 14.85 -11.58
N ILE A 242 -6.26 13.98 -10.65
CA ILE A 242 -7.17 13.36 -9.67
C ILE A 242 -7.80 14.45 -8.79
N ALA A 243 -7.01 15.40 -8.30
CA ALA A 243 -7.51 16.47 -7.44
C ALA A 243 -8.49 17.37 -8.18
N ALA A 244 -8.16 17.76 -9.41
CA ALA A 244 -9.05 18.55 -10.25
C ALA A 244 -10.37 17.82 -10.51
N ALA A 245 -10.33 16.52 -10.83
CA ALA A 245 -11.51 15.69 -11.01
C ALA A 245 -12.31 15.47 -9.71
N ALA A 246 -11.65 15.52 -8.55
CA ALA A 246 -12.29 15.47 -7.23
C ALA A 246 -12.88 16.83 -6.79
N GLY A 247 -12.70 17.89 -7.57
CA GLY A 247 -13.15 19.25 -7.24
C GLY A 247 -12.29 19.95 -6.19
N GLY A 248 -11.01 19.59 -6.08
CA GLY A 248 -10.09 20.13 -5.08
C GLY A 248 -8.70 20.46 -5.62
N ALA A 249 -7.77 20.75 -4.70
CA ALA A 249 -6.38 21.08 -5.01
C ALA A 249 -5.43 19.92 -4.67
N ALA A 250 -4.44 19.68 -5.53
CA ALA A 250 -3.46 18.59 -5.37
C ALA A 250 -2.64 18.69 -4.08
N ALA A 251 -2.43 19.91 -3.57
CA ALA A 251 -1.71 20.17 -2.33
C ALA A 251 -2.34 19.51 -1.10
N ALA A 252 -3.59 19.06 -1.19
CA ALA A 252 -4.24 18.28 -0.15
C ALA A 252 -3.75 16.83 -0.11
N PHE A 253 -3.13 16.30 -1.17
CA PHE A 253 -2.76 14.89 -1.22
C PHE A 253 -1.38 14.62 -0.61
N VAL A 254 -1.32 13.57 0.21
CA VAL A 254 -0.09 12.98 0.72
C VAL A 254 0.04 11.59 0.08
N PRO A 255 0.77 11.46 -1.04
CA PRO A 255 0.94 10.17 -1.70
C PRO A 255 1.80 9.25 -0.83
N VAL A 256 1.40 7.99 -0.71
CA VAL A 256 2.13 6.93 -0.02
C VAL A 256 1.98 5.63 -0.83
N ASN A 257 2.98 4.77 -0.81
CA ASN A 257 2.83 3.43 -1.38
C ASN A 257 1.85 2.62 -0.52
N ASP A 258 0.95 1.86 -1.15
CA ASP A 258 -0.10 1.10 -0.46
C ASP A 258 0.47 0.02 0.49
N ALA A 259 1.54 -0.67 0.09
CA ALA A 259 2.21 -1.65 0.92
C ALA A 259 2.93 -1.01 2.12
N VAL A 260 3.42 0.21 2.00
CA VAL A 260 3.97 0.98 3.13
C VAL A 260 2.87 1.29 4.15
N LEU A 261 1.70 1.72 3.67
CA LEU A 261 0.57 2.00 4.54
C LEU A 261 0.01 0.73 5.19
N ALA A 262 0.03 -0.39 4.45
CA ALA A 262 -0.28 -1.70 4.99
C ALA A 262 0.68 -2.12 6.10
N ALA A 263 1.99 -1.88 5.93
CA ALA A 263 2.97 -2.16 6.96
C ALA A 263 2.79 -1.28 8.21
N ALA A 264 2.40 -0.02 8.03
CA ALA A 264 2.05 0.85 9.15
C ALA A 264 0.81 0.35 9.92
N ALA A 265 -0.19 -0.21 9.22
CA ALA A 265 -1.34 -0.83 9.85
C ALA A 265 -0.93 -2.12 10.60
N ALA A 266 -0.11 -2.96 9.97
CA ALA A 266 0.41 -4.19 10.54
C ALA A 266 1.18 -3.93 11.86
N ALA A 267 1.97 -2.85 11.93
CA ALA A 267 2.72 -2.47 13.14
C ALA A 267 1.86 -2.23 14.39
N ARG A 268 0.54 -2.09 14.24
CA ARG A 268 -0.41 -1.95 15.36
C ARG A 268 -1.01 -3.28 15.81
N ASP A 269 -0.79 -4.36 15.07
CA ASP A 269 -1.34 -5.66 15.39
C ASP A 269 -0.55 -6.29 16.55
N PRO A 270 -1.19 -6.51 17.72
CA PRO A 270 -0.51 -7.06 18.89
C PRO A 270 -0.08 -8.53 18.72
N ALA A 271 -0.58 -9.22 17.68
CA ALA A 271 -0.19 -10.59 17.37
C ALA A 271 1.14 -10.71 16.62
N LEU A 272 1.69 -9.60 16.12
CA LEU A 272 2.99 -9.60 15.46
C LEU A 272 4.14 -9.72 16.46
N PRO A 273 5.26 -10.36 16.06
CA PRO A 273 6.44 -10.41 16.90
C PRO A 273 6.99 -9.00 17.13
N ARG A 274 7.54 -8.78 18.34
CA ARG A 274 8.18 -7.51 18.71
C ARG A 274 9.64 -7.41 18.28
N ALA A 275 10.22 -8.51 17.80
CA ALA A 275 11.57 -8.61 17.28
C ALA A 275 11.54 -9.13 15.84
N GLY A 276 12.61 -8.87 15.08
CA GLY A 276 12.76 -9.32 13.70
C GLY A 276 12.06 -8.45 12.67
N ALA A 277 12.24 -8.78 11.39
CA ALA A 277 11.56 -8.13 10.28
C ALA A 277 10.26 -8.88 9.93
N VAL A 278 9.19 -8.13 9.68
CA VAL A 278 7.91 -8.67 9.18
C VAL A 278 7.76 -8.33 7.71
N LEU A 279 7.54 -9.34 6.87
CA LEU A 279 7.17 -9.17 5.48
C LEU A 279 5.66 -8.95 5.38
N VAL A 280 5.27 -7.73 5.05
CA VAL A 280 3.88 -7.35 4.85
C VAL A 280 3.56 -7.45 3.37
N LEU A 281 2.54 -8.24 3.02
CA LEU A 281 2.11 -8.48 1.64
C LEU A 281 0.70 -7.93 1.44
N THR A 282 0.53 -7.06 0.44
CA THR A 282 -0.78 -6.61 -0.02
C THR A 282 -1.21 -7.45 -1.22
N ILE A 283 -2.33 -8.14 -1.07
CA ILE A 283 -2.88 -9.07 -2.07
C ILE A 283 -4.10 -8.42 -2.72
N GLY A 284 -3.99 -8.16 -4.02
CA GLY A 284 -5.07 -7.66 -4.85
C GLY A 284 -4.96 -8.20 -6.27
N PHE A 285 -5.10 -7.32 -7.26
CA PHE A 285 -4.79 -7.69 -8.66
C PHE A 285 -3.27 -7.92 -8.82
N GLY A 286 -2.45 -7.05 -8.22
CA GLY A 286 -1.02 -7.27 -8.01
C GLY A 286 -0.69 -7.77 -6.61
N VAL A 287 0.60 -8.01 -6.37
CA VAL A 287 1.15 -8.30 -5.05
C VAL A 287 2.12 -7.19 -4.69
N GLY A 288 1.76 -6.34 -3.72
CA GLY A 288 2.69 -5.38 -3.13
C GLY A 288 3.41 -5.98 -1.94
N GLY A 289 4.57 -5.43 -1.60
CA GLY A 289 5.37 -5.89 -0.47
C GLY A 289 6.00 -4.73 0.28
N ALA A 290 6.16 -4.89 1.59
CA ALA A 290 6.95 -4.00 2.43
C ALA A 290 7.58 -4.79 3.57
N LEU A 291 8.80 -4.41 3.97
CA LEU A 291 9.42 -4.88 5.20
C LEU A 291 9.10 -3.90 6.31
N LEU A 292 8.54 -4.40 7.41
CA LEU A 292 8.34 -3.66 8.64
C LEU A 292 9.44 -4.05 9.62
N ALA A 293 10.20 -3.06 10.11
CA ALA A 293 11.17 -3.28 11.17
C ALA A 293 10.47 -3.38 12.53
N ALA A 294 10.96 -4.30 13.37
CA ALA A 294 10.68 -4.25 14.79
C ALA A 294 11.08 -2.87 15.35
N PRO A 295 10.30 -2.30 16.29
CA PRO A 295 10.74 -1.13 17.02
C PRO A 295 12.07 -1.44 17.71
N THR A 296 13.15 -0.78 17.31
CA THR A 296 14.40 -0.87 18.06
C THR A 296 14.19 -0.23 19.43
N ASP A 297 14.55 -0.94 20.51
CA ASP A 297 14.47 -0.44 21.88
C ASP A 297 15.24 0.89 22.13
N ALA A 298 16.01 1.38 21.15
CA ALA A 298 16.58 2.71 21.18
C ALA A 298 15.52 3.83 21.32
N ALA A 299 14.31 3.64 20.75
CA ALA A 299 13.22 4.62 20.89
C ALA A 299 12.55 4.56 22.28
N SER A 300 12.46 3.38 22.90
CA SER A 300 11.96 3.22 24.27
C SER A 300 12.99 3.73 25.30
N ALA A 301 14.29 3.59 25.02
CA ALA A 301 15.36 4.19 25.83
C ALA A 301 15.33 5.73 25.82
N SER A 302 15.04 6.36 24.68
CA SER A 302 14.92 7.82 24.58
C SER A 302 13.69 8.38 25.31
N ALA A 303 12.58 7.64 25.32
CA ALA A 303 11.37 8.04 26.05
C ALA A 303 11.53 7.85 27.57
N ALA A 304 12.23 6.79 28.01
CA ALA A 304 12.56 6.55 29.41
C ALA A 304 13.59 7.56 29.97
N ALA A 305 14.55 8.00 29.14
CA ALA A 305 15.51 9.02 29.52
C ALA A 305 14.88 10.42 29.69
N ALA A 306 13.84 10.74 28.91
CA ALA A 306 13.11 12.00 29.00
C ALA A 306 12.05 12.06 30.12
N SER A 307 11.79 10.93 30.79
CA SER A 307 10.80 10.79 31.87
C SER A 307 11.42 10.43 33.23
N SER A 308 12.76 10.45 33.33
CA SER A 308 13.46 10.42 34.62
C SER A 308 13.62 11.86 35.13
N PRO A 309 13.06 12.20 36.31
CA PRO A 309 13.16 13.53 36.91
C PRO A 309 14.57 13.89 37.37
#